data_AF-A0A534A8S2-F1
#
_entry.id   AF-A0A534A8S2-F1
#
_cell.length_a   1.000
_cell.length_b   1.000
_cell.length_c   1.000
_cell.angle_alpha   90.00
_cell.angle_beta   90.00
_cell.angle_gamma   90.00
#
_symmetry.space_group_name_H-M   'P 1'
#
loop_
_entity.id
_entity.type
_entity.pdbx_description
1 polymer ?
#
loop_
_entity_poly.entity_id
_entity_poly.type
_entity_poly.pdbx_seq_one_letter_code
_entity_poly.pdbx_strand_id
1 'polypeptide(L)'
;MVISMCSPMAPTASPAARARTRTWEIGSRERSVEVGMPESERAAWTPVTELTREANFLTSRLRVPAFGFSLIEILVVLVILAVLAGAVSLALAGAGGERLLTREAERAQALIGYACEQAELGGQAIGISLSKSGYRFSRTEQDVWVPYKGGELRARHWPPPMTAALQRDEVPVQLGDDFPDQPQALCYPSGELTPFRLELAWNDVERRYRLDARADGAVDFAAVDDRHAR
;
A
#
# COMPACT_ATOMS: atom_id res chain seq x y z
N MET A 1 21.01 -61.02 -12.56
CA MET A 1 20.10 -60.02 -11.97
C MET A 1 19.95 -58.91 -12.99
N VAL A 2 18.76 -58.80 -13.58
CA VAL A 2 18.49 -58.11 -14.84
C VAL A 2 18.22 -56.62 -14.59
N ILE A 3 18.89 -55.76 -15.35
CA ILE A 3 18.71 -54.30 -15.35
C ILE A 3 17.45 -53.99 -16.16
N SER A 4 16.40 -53.49 -15.49
CA SER A 4 15.16 -53.07 -16.12
C SER A 4 15.12 -51.55 -16.22
N MET A 5 15.33 -51.05 -17.44
CA MET A 5 15.04 -49.66 -17.83
C MET A 5 13.52 -49.45 -17.90
N CYS A 6 13.02 -48.33 -17.40
CA CYS A 6 11.71 -47.80 -17.79
C CYS A 6 11.75 -46.27 -17.84
N SER A 7 11.10 -45.74 -18.87
CA SER A 7 11.25 -44.42 -19.49
C SER A 7 10.85 -43.20 -18.65
N PRO A 8 11.39 -42.01 -18.97
CA PRO A 8 10.84 -40.74 -18.50
C PRO A 8 9.61 -40.32 -19.32
N MET A 9 8.53 -39.95 -18.61
CA MET A 9 7.26 -39.51 -19.16
C MET A 9 7.33 -38.00 -19.49
N ALA A 10 7.08 -37.65 -20.75
CA ALA A 10 7.13 -36.28 -21.26
C ALA A 10 5.88 -35.47 -20.87
N PRO A 11 6.01 -34.15 -20.63
CA PRO A 11 4.87 -33.26 -20.43
C PRO A 11 4.15 -32.96 -21.76
N THR A 12 2.83 -33.18 -21.78
CA THR A 12 1.96 -32.84 -22.91
C THR A 12 1.73 -31.33 -22.98
N ALA A 13 2.30 -30.68 -23.99
CA ALA A 13 2.10 -29.27 -24.30
C ALA A 13 0.72 -29.05 -24.95
N SER A 14 -0.05 -28.14 -24.35
CA SER A 14 -1.36 -27.67 -24.82
C SER A 14 -1.20 -26.76 -26.06
N PRO A 15 -2.12 -26.77 -27.04
CA PRO A 15 -1.94 -26.03 -28.28
C PRO A 15 -2.15 -24.52 -28.08
N ALA A 16 -1.16 -23.77 -28.54
CA ALA A 16 -1.13 -22.31 -28.57
C ALA A 16 -2.32 -21.70 -29.33
N ALA A 17 -3.21 -21.03 -28.61
CA ALA A 17 -4.22 -20.14 -29.17
C ALA A 17 -3.52 -18.88 -29.70
N ARG A 18 -3.26 -18.88 -31.02
CA ARG A 18 -2.61 -17.80 -31.76
C ARG A 18 -3.61 -16.64 -31.92
N ALA A 19 -3.58 -15.68 -31.00
CA ALA A 19 -4.31 -14.42 -31.14
C ALA A 19 -3.76 -13.65 -32.35
N ARG A 20 -4.52 -13.61 -33.44
CA ARG A 20 -4.23 -12.79 -34.62
C ARG A 20 -4.45 -11.33 -34.26
N THR A 21 -3.37 -10.60 -34.00
CA THR A 21 -3.36 -9.15 -34.04
C THR A 21 -3.67 -8.72 -35.47
N ARG A 22 -4.88 -8.18 -35.69
CA ARG A 22 -5.20 -7.48 -36.94
C ARG A 22 -4.46 -6.14 -36.90
N THR A 23 -3.27 -6.11 -37.47
CA THR A 23 -2.58 -4.87 -37.80
C THR A 23 -3.36 -4.26 -38.98
N TRP A 24 -3.86 -3.04 -38.81
CA TRP A 24 -4.48 -2.30 -39.89
C TRP A 24 -3.35 -1.57 -40.62
N GLU A 25 -2.92 -2.10 -41.75
CA GLU A 25 -2.08 -1.35 -42.69
C GLU A 25 -3.01 -0.43 -43.50
N ILE A 26 -2.86 0.87 -43.33
CA ILE A 26 -3.47 1.88 -44.21
C ILE A 26 -2.71 1.83 -45.54
N GLY A 27 -3.09 0.87 -46.38
CA GLY A 27 -2.72 0.85 -47.78
C GLY A 27 -3.73 1.67 -48.58
N SER A 28 -3.35 2.89 -48.94
CA SER A 28 -4.05 3.74 -49.90
C SER A 28 -3.99 3.08 -51.29
N ARG A 29 -4.93 2.17 -51.55
CA ARG A 29 -5.16 1.61 -52.88
C ARG A 29 -6.20 2.47 -53.59
N GLU A 30 -5.76 3.60 -54.12
CA GLU A 30 -6.54 4.41 -55.05
C GLU A 30 -6.84 3.56 -56.29
N ARG A 31 -8.08 3.07 -56.37
CA ARG A 31 -8.59 2.40 -57.56
C ARG A 31 -9.28 3.48 -58.39
N SER A 32 -8.55 4.07 -59.33
CA SER A 32 -9.12 4.97 -60.33
C SER A 32 -10.12 4.21 -61.19
N VAL A 33 -11.40 4.48 -60.98
CA VAL A 33 -12.47 4.06 -61.88
C VAL A 33 -12.54 5.12 -62.97
N GLU A 34 -11.98 4.84 -64.14
CA GLU A 34 -12.20 5.67 -65.33
C GLU A 34 -13.63 5.44 -65.83
N VAL A 35 -14.55 6.31 -65.41
CA VAL A 35 -15.91 6.36 -65.94
C VAL A 35 -15.86 7.06 -67.30
N GLY A 36 -15.91 6.29 -68.38
CA GLY A 36 -16.03 6.83 -69.74
C GLY A 36 -17.39 7.51 -69.93
N MET A 37 -17.36 8.83 -70.14
CA MET A 37 -18.57 9.65 -70.31
C MET A 37 -18.96 9.73 -71.81
N PRO A 38 -20.21 9.40 -72.19
CA PRO A 38 -20.66 9.43 -73.58
C PRO A 38 -20.71 10.86 -74.12
N GLU A 39 -20.36 11.02 -75.41
CA GLU A 39 -20.07 12.29 -76.08
C GLU A 39 -21.27 13.25 -76.18
N SER A 40 -22.50 12.77 -76.01
CA SER A 40 -23.72 13.56 -76.05
C SER A 40 -23.96 14.44 -74.81
N GLU A 41 -23.20 14.24 -73.73
CA GLU A 41 -23.34 15.02 -72.47
C GLU A 41 -22.24 16.08 -72.29
N ARG A 42 -21.32 16.25 -73.25
CA ARG A 42 -20.19 17.17 -73.14
C ARG A 42 -20.55 18.65 -73.35
N ALA A 43 -21.73 18.95 -73.90
CA ALA A 43 -22.10 20.31 -74.30
C ALA A 43 -22.81 21.16 -73.22
N ALA A 44 -23.07 20.60 -72.03
CA ALA A 44 -23.81 21.30 -70.95
C ALA A 44 -22.97 21.59 -69.69
N TRP A 45 -21.67 21.30 -69.71
CA TRP A 45 -20.78 21.62 -68.59
C TRP A 45 -20.24 23.04 -68.76
N THR A 46 -21.00 24.04 -68.32
CA THR A 46 -20.40 25.34 -67.99
C THR A 46 -19.48 25.14 -66.78
N PRO A 47 -18.20 25.54 -66.84
CA PRO A 47 -17.35 25.49 -65.67
C PRO A 47 -17.98 26.34 -64.57
N VAL A 48 -18.23 25.74 -63.40
CA VAL A 48 -18.69 26.44 -62.20
C VAL A 48 -17.53 27.25 -61.63
N THR A 49 -17.04 28.22 -62.39
CA THR A 49 -15.96 29.13 -62.00
C THR A 49 -16.48 30.49 -61.52
N GLU A 50 -17.81 30.66 -61.44
CA GLU A 50 -18.44 31.94 -61.11
C GLU A 50 -19.22 31.96 -59.79
N LEU A 51 -19.19 30.87 -59.01
CA LEU A 51 -19.82 30.79 -57.67
C LEU A 51 -18.83 30.87 -56.49
N THR A 52 -17.57 31.22 -56.73
CA THR A 52 -16.54 31.34 -55.69
C THR A 52 -16.23 32.79 -55.29
N ARG A 53 -17.16 33.73 -55.49
CA ARG A 53 -17.02 35.10 -54.96
C ARG A 53 -17.87 35.39 -53.72
N GLU A 54 -18.91 34.60 -53.45
CA GLU A 54 -19.86 34.90 -52.37
C GLU A 54 -19.83 33.89 -51.20
N ALA A 55 -19.25 32.70 -51.38
CA ALA A 55 -19.18 31.68 -50.33
C ALA A 55 -18.14 31.96 -49.22
N ASN A 56 -17.37 33.05 -49.31
CA ASN A 56 -16.43 33.47 -48.26
C ASN A 56 -17.02 34.45 -47.24
N PHE A 57 -18.27 34.93 -47.44
CA PHE A 57 -18.85 35.90 -46.52
C PHE A 57 -19.48 35.28 -45.27
N LEU A 58 -19.92 34.02 -45.33
CA LEU A 58 -20.64 33.38 -44.21
C LEU A 58 -19.75 32.61 -43.23
N THR A 59 -18.47 32.38 -43.53
CA THR A 59 -17.50 31.76 -42.62
C THR A 59 -16.80 32.76 -41.68
N SER A 60 -17.17 34.04 -41.72
CA SER A 60 -16.45 35.12 -41.03
C SER A 60 -17.05 35.57 -39.68
N ARG A 61 -18.01 34.83 -39.10
CA ARG A 61 -18.69 35.23 -37.84
C ARG A 61 -18.74 34.19 -36.72
N LEU A 62 -17.78 33.26 -36.67
CA LEU A 62 -17.44 32.58 -35.41
C LEU A 62 -15.98 32.83 -35.07
N ARG A 63 -15.57 34.10 -35.10
CA ARG A 63 -14.38 34.52 -34.37
C ARG A 63 -14.76 34.46 -32.90
N VAL A 64 -14.54 33.32 -32.26
CA VAL A 64 -14.48 33.29 -30.80
C VAL A 64 -13.37 34.29 -30.46
N PRO A 65 -13.66 35.42 -29.81
CA PRO A 65 -12.62 36.32 -29.39
C PRO A 65 -11.62 35.50 -28.58
N ALA A 66 -10.37 35.42 -29.06
CA ALA A 66 -9.29 34.89 -28.27
C ALA A 66 -9.04 35.92 -27.17
N PHE A 67 -9.78 35.79 -26.08
CA PHE A 67 -9.48 36.48 -24.84
C PHE A 67 -8.11 35.96 -24.41
N GLY A 68 -7.09 36.80 -24.55
CA GLY A 68 -5.76 36.49 -24.06
C GLY A 68 -5.83 36.33 -22.55
N PHE A 69 -5.39 35.18 -22.06
CA PHE A 69 -5.21 34.95 -20.63
C PHE A 69 -4.26 36.02 -20.11
N SER A 70 -4.71 36.76 -19.10
CA SER A 70 -3.84 37.75 -18.47
C SER A 70 -2.71 37.02 -17.72
N LEU A 71 -1.54 37.65 -17.60
CA LEU A 71 -0.45 37.08 -16.82
C LEU A 71 -0.89 36.81 -15.37
N ILE A 72 -1.73 37.69 -14.82
CA ILE A 72 -2.28 37.53 -13.47
C ILE A 72 -3.20 36.31 -13.35
N GLU A 73 -3.93 35.95 -14.41
CA GLU A 73 -4.83 34.79 -14.41
C GLU A 73 -4.06 33.48 -14.32
N ILE A 74 -2.99 33.34 -15.12
CA ILE A 74 -2.13 32.15 -15.03
C ILE A 74 -1.39 32.11 -13.69
N LEU A 75 -0.96 33.26 -13.15
CA LEU A 75 -0.31 33.32 -11.84
C LEU A 75 -1.25 32.87 -10.72
N VAL A 76 -2.49 33.34 -10.70
CA VAL A 76 -3.49 32.93 -9.70
C VAL A 76 -3.79 31.44 -9.80
N VAL A 77 -3.93 30.90 -11.01
CA VAL A 77 -4.15 29.46 -11.22
C VAL A 77 -2.98 28.64 -10.66
N LEU A 78 -1.74 29.04 -10.93
CA LEU A 78 -0.56 28.35 -10.39
C LEU A 78 -0.49 28.42 -8.86
N VAL A 79 -0.86 29.56 -8.28
CA VAL A 79 -0.93 29.72 -6.81
C VAL A 79 -1.98 28.79 -6.23
N ILE A 80 -3.18 28.73 -6.81
CA ILE A 80 -4.24 27.81 -6.36
C ILE A 80 -3.76 26.36 -6.49
N LEU A 81 -3.16 25.98 -7.62
CA LEU A 81 -2.62 24.63 -7.80
C LEU A 81 -1.52 24.30 -6.79
N ALA A 82 -0.63 25.23 -6.48
CA ALA A 82 0.42 25.04 -5.48
C ALA A 82 -0.16 24.86 -4.07
N VAL A 83 -1.15 25.68 -3.68
CA VAL A 83 -1.85 25.56 -2.39
C VAL A 83 -2.60 24.23 -2.31
N LEU A 84 -3.33 23.86 -3.36
CA LEU A 84 -4.05 22.58 -3.40
C LEU A 84 -3.09 21.39 -3.35
N ALA A 85 -2.00 21.42 -4.11
CA ALA A 85 -0.97 20.38 -4.08
C ALA A 85 -0.32 20.28 -2.69
N GLY A 86 -0.05 21.42 -2.03
CA GLY A 86 0.45 21.47 -0.66
C GLY A 86 -0.54 20.88 0.35
N ALA A 87 -1.82 21.26 0.26
CA ALA A 87 -2.88 20.73 1.13
C ALA A 87 -3.06 19.22 0.96
N VAL A 88 -3.10 18.72 -0.28
CA VAL A 88 -3.19 17.27 -0.57
C VAL A 88 -1.97 16.52 -0.04
N SER A 89 -0.78 17.07 -0.22
CA SER A 89 0.47 16.45 0.29
C SER A 89 0.46 16.31 1.81
N LEU A 90 0.03 17.35 2.53
CA LEU A 90 -0.10 17.32 4.00
C LEU A 90 -1.19 16.31 4.45
N ALA A 91 -2.33 16.28 3.77
CA ALA A 91 -3.41 15.34 4.07
C ALA A 91 -2.97 13.86 3.91
N LEU A 92 -2.18 13.56 2.88
CA LEU A 92 -1.63 12.22 2.67
C LEU A 92 -0.54 11.85 3.69
N ALA A 93 0.28 12.82 4.12
CA ALA A 93 1.31 12.60 5.14
C ALA A 93 0.71 12.18 6.49
N GLY A 94 -0.38 12.82 6.93
CA GLY A 94 -1.07 12.46 8.17
C GLY A 94 -1.80 11.12 8.10
N ALA A 95 -2.45 10.81 6.97
CA ALA A 95 -3.23 9.57 6.81
C ALA A 95 -2.37 8.29 6.77
N GLY A 96 -1.09 8.39 6.39
CA GLY A 96 -0.18 7.25 6.34
C GLY A 96 0.22 6.73 7.72
N GLY A 97 0.50 7.64 8.66
CA GLY A 97 0.98 7.32 10.00
C GLY A 97 -0.04 6.52 10.80
N GLU A 98 -1.31 6.96 10.82
CA GLU A 98 -2.38 6.28 11.56
C GLU A 98 -2.63 4.85 11.05
N ARG A 99 -2.66 4.66 9.73
CA ARG A 99 -2.84 3.33 9.12
C ARG A 99 -1.65 2.41 9.40
N LEU A 100 -0.44 2.96 9.42
CA LEU A 100 0.76 2.19 9.77
C LEU A 100 0.75 1.84 11.25
N LEU A 101 0.43 2.79 12.13
CA LEU A 101 0.31 2.58 13.57
C LEU A 101 -0.69 1.47 13.90
N THR A 102 -1.87 1.50 13.27
CA THR A 102 -2.91 0.45 13.42
C THR A 102 -2.36 -0.92 13.03
N ARG A 103 -1.73 -1.03 11.85
CA ARG A 103 -1.19 -2.30 11.35
C ARG A 103 -0.07 -2.86 12.22
N GLU A 104 0.80 -2.00 12.75
CA GLU A 104 1.88 -2.44 13.65
C GLU A 104 1.34 -2.88 15.01
N ALA A 105 0.31 -2.21 15.52
CA ALA A 105 -0.33 -2.59 16.77
C ALA A 105 -1.08 -3.93 16.65
N GLU A 106 -1.89 -4.12 15.60
CA GLU A 106 -2.54 -5.40 15.28
C GLU A 106 -1.52 -6.52 15.10
N ARG A 107 -0.39 -6.24 14.44
CA ARG A 107 0.70 -7.21 14.30
C ARG A 107 1.32 -7.58 15.64
N ALA A 108 1.59 -6.60 16.50
CA ALA A 108 2.14 -6.86 17.82
C ALA A 108 1.18 -7.73 18.64
N GLN A 109 -0.11 -7.41 18.65
CA GLN A 109 -1.16 -8.21 19.30
C GLN A 109 -1.14 -9.66 18.79
N ALA A 110 -1.20 -9.85 17.46
CA ALA A 110 -1.21 -11.18 16.86
C ALA A 110 0.05 -11.99 17.17
N LEU A 111 1.23 -11.36 17.18
CA LEU A 111 2.49 -12.05 17.48
C LEU A 111 2.64 -12.39 18.97
N ILE A 112 2.12 -11.56 19.87
CA ILE A 112 2.07 -11.89 21.31
C ILE A 112 1.14 -13.09 21.53
N GLY A 113 -0.06 -13.06 20.93
CA GLY A 113 -0.99 -14.20 20.98
C GLY A 113 -0.36 -15.47 20.43
N TYR A 114 0.27 -15.40 19.25
CA TYR A 114 1.00 -16.51 18.66
C TYR A 114 2.13 -17.02 19.57
N ALA A 115 2.90 -16.12 20.20
CA ALA A 115 3.94 -16.52 21.15
C ALA A 115 3.34 -17.29 22.34
N CYS A 116 2.19 -16.88 22.85
CA CYS A 116 1.54 -17.57 23.96
C CYS A 116 0.99 -18.94 23.55
N GLU A 117 0.35 -19.05 22.39
CA GLU A 117 -0.06 -20.34 21.82
C GLU A 117 1.15 -21.28 21.63
N GLN A 118 2.27 -20.77 21.11
CA GLN A 118 3.48 -21.57 20.96
C GLN A 118 4.10 -21.98 22.30
N ALA A 119 3.99 -21.16 23.34
CA ALA A 119 4.47 -21.51 24.68
C ALA A 119 3.65 -22.68 25.27
N GLU A 120 2.33 -22.63 25.11
CA GLU A 120 1.39 -23.66 25.54
C GLU A 120 1.63 -24.98 24.77
N LEU A 121 1.67 -24.92 23.43
CA LEU A 121 1.89 -26.10 22.58
C LEU A 121 3.30 -26.69 22.73
N GLY A 122 4.30 -25.82 22.89
CA GLY A 122 5.71 -26.20 22.99
C GLY A 122 6.12 -26.66 24.38
N GLY A 123 5.28 -26.47 25.40
CA GLY A 123 5.58 -26.81 26.78
C GLY A 123 6.71 -25.98 27.40
N GLN A 124 7.10 -24.86 26.78
CA GLN A 124 8.22 -24.03 27.21
C GLN A 124 7.84 -22.55 27.18
N ALA A 125 8.21 -21.82 28.24
CA ALA A 125 7.91 -20.40 28.34
C ALA A 125 8.59 -19.60 27.21
N ILE A 126 7.87 -18.61 26.71
CA ILE A 126 8.37 -17.64 25.73
C ILE A 126 8.44 -16.27 26.38
N GLY A 127 9.63 -15.67 26.35
CA GLY A 127 9.89 -14.34 26.88
C GLY A 127 9.57 -13.26 25.86
N ILE A 128 9.03 -12.15 26.34
CA ILE A 128 8.74 -10.94 25.57
C ILE A 128 9.63 -9.81 26.11
N SER A 129 10.44 -9.25 25.23
CA SER A 129 11.28 -8.09 25.53
C SER A 129 10.92 -6.92 24.62
N LEU A 130 10.71 -5.76 25.21
CA LEU A 130 10.40 -4.49 24.57
C LEU A 130 11.56 -3.51 24.79
N SER A 131 11.87 -2.75 23.74
CA SER A 131 12.77 -1.60 23.78
C SER A 131 12.06 -0.38 23.19
N LYS A 132 12.69 0.79 23.25
CA LYS A 132 12.18 1.97 22.54
C LYS A 132 12.11 1.77 21.03
N SER A 133 12.95 0.89 20.49
CA SER A 133 13.12 0.65 19.06
C SER A 133 12.34 -0.55 18.54
N GLY A 134 11.83 -1.43 19.40
CA GLY A 134 11.14 -2.62 18.93
C GLY A 134 10.68 -3.59 20.02
N TYR A 135 10.47 -4.83 19.60
CA TYR A 135 10.16 -5.98 20.43
C TYR A 135 10.87 -7.23 19.90
N ARG A 136 11.17 -8.17 20.80
CA ARG A 136 11.70 -9.49 20.46
C ARG A 136 11.09 -10.55 21.37
N PHE A 137 11.14 -11.78 20.87
CA PHE A 137 10.79 -12.95 21.64
C PHE A 137 12.04 -13.79 21.92
N SER A 138 12.03 -14.48 23.05
CA SER A 138 13.13 -15.35 23.48
C SER A 138 12.59 -16.65 24.07
N ARG A 139 13.45 -17.65 24.18
CA ARG A 139 13.19 -18.91 24.86
C ARG A 139 14.34 -19.23 25.80
N THR A 140 14.07 -20.03 26.82
CA THR A 140 15.11 -20.50 27.73
C THR A 140 15.91 -21.66 27.14
N GLU A 141 17.24 -21.54 27.05
CA GLU A 141 18.16 -22.63 26.76
C GLU A 141 19.16 -22.72 27.90
N GLN A 142 19.23 -23.86 28.60
CA GLN A 142 20.15 -24.06 29.74
C GLN A 142 20.07 -22.93 30.79
N ASP A 143 18.85 -22.50 31.12
CA ASP A 143 18.56 -21.41 32.07
C ASP A 143 18.97 -20.00 31.60
N VAL A 144 19.28 -19.84 30.31
CA VAL A 144 19.62 -18.56 29.69
C VAL A 144 18.56 -18.17 28.65
N TRP A 145 18.16 -16.89 28.62
CA TRP A 145 17.25 -16.38 27.60
C TRP A 145 17.97 -16.17 26.27
N VAL A 146 17.57 -16.92 25.26
CA VAL A 146 18.12 -16.86 23.91
C VAL A 146 17.05 -16.32 22.95
N PRO A 147 17.32 -15.25 22.19
CA PRO A 147 16.34 -14.68 21.27
C PRO A 147 16.10 -15.57 20.05
N TYR A 148 14.86 -15.57 19.55
CA TYR A 148 14.55 -16.19 18.26
C TYR A 148 15.22 -15.40 17.13
N LYS A 149 16.07 -16.08 16.35
CA LYS A 149 16.82 -15.46 15.23
C LYS A 149 16.05 -15.41 13.91
N GLY A 150 14.94 -16.14 13.78
CA GLY A 150 14.18 -16.27 12.55
C GLY A 150 12.72 -16.71 12.80
N GLY A 151 11.98 -16.94 11.71
CA GLY A 151 10.55 -17.25 11.78
C GLY A 151 9.69 -16.05 12.19
N GLU A 152 8.45 -16.32 12.63
CA GLU A 152 7.52 -15.25 13.02
C GLU A 152 7.94 -14.51 14.28
N LEU A 153 8.55 -15.22 15.23
CA LEU A 153 9.00 -14.72 16.54
C LEU A 153 10.35 -13.99 16.51
N ARG A 154 10.92 -13.73 15.33
CA ARG A 154 12.13 -12.90 15.19
C ARG A 154 11.91 -11.49 15.73
N ALA A 155 13.00 -10.82 16.11
CA ALA A 155 12.97 -9.42 16.51
C ALA A 155 12.39 -8.50 15.41
N ARG A 156 11.66 -7.47 15.84
CA ARG A 156 10.99 -6.47 14.98
C ARG A 156 11.19 -5.08 15.57
N HIS A 157 11.29 -4.09 14.68
CA HIS A 157 11.47 -2.69 15.04
C HIS A 157 10.17 -1.91 14.82
N TRP A 158 9.93 -0.92 15.68
CA TRP A 158 8.89 0.08 15.49
C TRP A 158 9.30 1.01 14.34
N PRO A 159 8.43 1.22 13.33
CA PRO A 159 8.73 2.17 12.26
C PRO A 159 8.82 3.61 12.81
N PRO A 160 9.89 4.37 12.55
CA PRO A 160 9.94 5.77 12.98
C PRO A 160 8.82 6.60 12.34
N PRO A 161 8.29 7.63 13.02
CA PRO A 161 8.53 8.07 14.40
C PRO A 161 7.55 7.45 15.42
N MET A 162 7.26 6.16 15.32
CA MET A 162 6.47 5.45 16.34
C MET A 162 7.23 5.37 17.66
N THR A 163 6.50 5.49 18.77
CA THR A 163 7.01 5.33 20.12
C THR A 163 6.19 4.27 20.87
N ALA A 164 6.83 3.64 21.84
CA ALA A 164 6.24 2.62 22.69
C ALA A 164 6.41 2.99 24.17
N ALA A 165 5.38 2.75 24.97
CA ALA A 165 5.42 2.86 26.42
C ALA A 165 4.86 1.57 27.04
N LEU A 166 5.54 1.08 28.08
CA LEU A 166 5.17 -0.14 28.79
C LEU A 166 4.75 0.20 30.22
N GLN A 167 3.66 -0.40 30.68
CA GLN A 167 3.25 -0.38 32.08
C GLN A 167 3.03 -1.81 32.58
N ARG A 168 3.36 -2.07 33.84
CA ARG A 168 3.07 -3.32 34.54
C ARG A 168 2.57 -2.98 35.93
N ASP A 169 1.46 -3.60 36.33
CA ASP A 169 0.79 -3.29 37.60
C ASP A 169 0.50 -1.78 37.77
N GLU A 170 0.12 -1.12 36.68
CA GLU A 170 -0.11 0.34 36.59
C GLU A 170 1.15 1.21 36.82
N VAL A 171 2.33 0.59 36.92
CA VAL A 171 3.61 1.28 37.07
C VAL A 171 4.32 1.34 35.70
N PRO A 172 4.76 2.53 35.25
CA PRO A 172 5.55 2.66 34.03
C PRO A 172 6.88 1.90 34.14
N VAL A 173 7.19 1.12 33.10
CA VAL A 173 8.46 0.41 32.94
C VAL A 173 9.32 1.19 31.95
N GLN A 174 10.50 1.61 32.38
CA GLN A 174 11.46 2.30 31.52
C GLN A 174 11.95 1.35 30.41
N LEU A 175 11.72 1.74 29.16
CA LEU A 175 12.26 1.03 28.00
C LEU A 175 13.66 1.56 27.67
N GLY A 176 14.63 0.65 27.57
CA GLY A 176 15.98 0.96 27.09
C GLY A 176 16.05 1.09 25.57
N ASP A 177 17.20 1.55 25.06
CA ASP A 177 17.46 1.61 23.62
C ASP A 177 17.70 0.19 23.06
N ASP A 178 18.40 -0.64 23.83
CA ASP A 178 18.58 -2.06 23.60
C ASP A 178 17.55 -2.91 24.34
N PHE A 179 17.38 -4.15 23.91
CA PHE A 179 16.53 -5.12 24.60
C PHE A 179 17.18 -5.61 25.90
N PRO A 180 16.43 -5.72 27.01
CA PRO A 180 16.96 -6.24 28.27
C PRO A 180 17.35 -7.72 28.16
N ASP A 181 18.35 -8.14 28.95
CA ASP A 181 18.81 -9.53 29.02
C ASP A 181 17.73 -10.48 29.53
N GLN A 182 16.89 -9.99 30.46
CA GLN A 182 15.71 -10.71 30.93
C GLN A 182 14.44 -10.14 30.27
N PRO A 183 13.51 -11.00 29.83
CA PRO A 183 12.22 -10.55 29.31
C PRO A 183 11.40 -9.84 30.39
N GLN A 184 10.61 -8.84 29.99
CA GLN A 184 9.76 -8.07 30.91
C GLN A 184 8.43 -8.76 31.19
N ALA A 185 8.00 -9.65 30.28
CA ALA A 185 6.79 -10.45 30.36
C ALA A 185 7.04 -11.85 29.80
N LEU A 186 6.29 -12.84 30.29
CA LEU A 186 6.39 -14.23 29.89
C LEU A 186 5.01 -14.75 29.44
N CYS A 187 4.99 -15.50 28.35
CA CYS A 187 3.93 -16.46 28.08
C CYS A 187 4.34 -17.80 28.71
N TYR A 188 3.53 -18.34 29.62
CA TYR A 188 3.78 -19.59 30.30
C TYR A 188 3.15 -20.78 29.55
N PRO A 189 3.70 -21.99 29.68
CA PRO A 189 3.09 -23.20 29.11
C PRO A 189 1.70 -23.54 29.65
N SER A 190 1.28 -22.91 30.75
CA SER A 190 -0.06 -23.01 31.32
C SER A 190 -1.12 -22.21 30.56
N GLY A 191 -0.72 -21.41 29.57
CA GLY A 191 -1.57 -20.41 28.92
C GLY A 191 -1.63 -19.08 29.66
N GLU A 192 -0.95 -18.96 30.82
CA GLU A 192 -0.86 -17.69 31.54
C GLU A 192 0.09 -16.72 30.82
N LEU A 193 -0.24 -15.43 30.84
CA LEU A 193 0.62 -14.35 30.33
C LEU A 193 0.85 -13.33 31.45
N THR A 194 2.11 -12.96 31.69
CA THR A 194 2.42 -11.85 32.61
C THR A 194 1.63 -10.60 32.19
N PRO A 195 0.75 -10.03 33.03
CA PRO A 195 -0.05 -8.88 32.64
C PRO A 195 0.80 -7.65 32.35
N PHE A 196 0.50 -6.94 31.28
CA PHE A 196 1.11 -5.64 30.98
C PHE A 196 0.22 -4.82 30.06
N ARG A 197 0.51 -3.52 30.00
CA ARG A 197 -0.10 -2.60 29.05
C ARG A 197 0.97 -2.00 28.16
N LEU A 198 0.82 -2.16 26.85
CA LEU A 198 1.68 -1.55 25.85
C LEU A 198 0.89 -0.46 25.13
N GLU A 199 1.40 0.76 25.18
CA GLU A 199 0.87 1.89 24.43
C GLU A 199 1.79 2.22 23.26
N LEU A 200 1.21 2.32 22.07
CA LEU A 200 1.88 2.69 20.83
C LEU A 200 1.33 4.02 20.33
N ALA A 201 2.22 4.96 20.04
CA ALA A 201 1.88 6.28 19.55
C ALA A 201 2.69 6.63 18.31
N TRP A 202 2.15 7.51 17.48
CA TRP A 202 2.88 8.15 16.38
C TRP A 202 3.11 9.60 16.78
N ASN A 203 4.36 10.08 16.78
CA ASN A 203 4.71 11.39 17.39
C ASN A 203 3.92 12.61 16.89
N ASP A 204 3.26 12.52 15.74
CA ASP A 204 2.51 13.61 15.08
C ASP A 204 0.99 13.32 14.97
N VAL A 205 0.50 12.28 15.65
CA VAL A 205 -0.92 11.89 15.64
C VAL A 205 -1.43 11.80 17.08
N GLU A 206 -2.57 12.43 17.35
CA GLU A 206 -3.21 12.40 18.68
C GLU A 206 -3.70 10.99 19.06
N ARG A 207 -3.95 10.13 18.07
CA ARG A 207 -4.39 8.75 18.27
C ARG A 207 -3.27 7.88 18.80
N ARG A 208 -3.56 7.18 19.91
CA ARG A 208 -2.73 6.14 20.49
C ARG A 208 -3.45 4.81 20.40
N TYR A 209 -2.71 3.72 20.40
CA TYR A 209 -3.26 2.39 20.55
C TYR A 209 -2.76 1.75 21.83
N ARG A 210 -3.64 1.03 22.50
CA ARG A 210 -3.37 0.31 23.73
C ARG A 210 -3.59 -1.17 23.51
N LEU A 211 -2.60 -1.96 23.89
CA LEU A 211 -2.67 -3.40 23.99
C LEU A 211 -2.65 -3.75 25.48
N ASP A 212 -3.73 -4.36 25.96
CA ASP A 212 -3.87 -4.83 27.34
C ASP A 212 -3.68 -6.36 27.34
N ALA A 213 -2.49 -6.81 27.76
CA ALA A 213 -2.16 -8.21 27.94
C ALA A 213 -2.63 -8.68 29.32
N ARG A 214 -3.49 -9.69 29.34
CA ARG A 214 -4.15 -10.22 30.53
C ARG A 214 -3.52 -11.52 31.00
N ALA A 215 -3.76 -11.85 32.28
CA ALA A 215 -3.27 -13.08 32.90
C ALA A 215 -3.72 -14.37 32.19
N ASP A 216 -4.88 -14.37 31.54
CA ASP A 216 -5.44 -15.53 30.83
C ASP A 216 -4.89 -15.72 29.41
N GLY A 217 -3.82 -15.02 29.03
CA GLY A 217 -3.22 -15.11 27.70
C GLY A 217 -3.90 -14.24 26.66
N ALA A 218 -5.04 -13.62 26.96
CA ALA A 218 -5.73 -12.72 26.06
C ALA A 218 -4.98 -11.39 25.93
N VAL A 219 -4.94 -10.85 24.70
CA VAL A 219 -4.40 -9.52 24.41
C VAL A 219 -5.49 -8.69 23.77
N ASP A 220 -6.06 -7.77 24.53
CA ASP A 220 -7.10 -6.86 24.05
C ASP A 220 -6.45 -5.65 23.34
N PHE A 221 -7.12 -5.13 22.32
CA PHE A 221 -6.64 -4.00 21.52
C PHE A 221 -7.70 -2.90 21.44
N ALA A 222 -7.31 -1.68 21.77
CA ALA A 222 -8.19 -0.52 21.73
C ALA A 222 -7.48 0.74 21.21
N ALA A 223 -8.19 1.55 20.43
CA ALA A 223 -7.78 2.92 20.17
C ALA A 223 -8.07 3.78 21.41
N VAL A 224 -7.10 4.59 21.83
CA VAL A 224 -7.25 5.57 22.90
C VAL A 224 -7.29 6.95 22.25
N ASP A 225 -8.42 7.65 22.44
CA ASP A 225 -8.60 9.04 22.05
C ASP A 225 -8.42 9.90 23.32
N ASP A 226 -7.44 10.82 23.31
CA ASP A 226 -7.09 11.68 24.45
C ASP A 226 -8.25 12.61 24.89
N ARG A 227 -9.38 12.63 24.17
CA ARG A 227 -10.57 13.43 24.46
C ARG A 227 -11.34 13.09 25.76
N HIS A 228 -10.97 12.06 26.52
CA HIS A 228 -11.65 11.68 27.77
C HIS A 228 -10.86 11.95 29.06
N ALA A 229 -9.73 12.67 29.02
CA ALA A 229 -8.92 12.99 30.20
C ALA A 229 -9.10 14.43 30.72
N ARG A 230 -10.35 14.91 30.86
CA ARG A 230 -10.67 16.19 31.53
C ARG A 230 -11.76 16.03 32.57
#